data_AF-A0A932JAN1-F1
#
_entry.id   AF-A0A932JAN1-F1
#
_cell.length_a   1.000
_cell.length_b   1.000
_cell.length_c   1.000
_cell.angle_alpha   90.00
_cell.angle_beta   90.00
_cell.angle_gamma   90.00
#
_symmetry.space_group_name_H-M   'P 1'
#
loop_
_entity.id
_entity.type
_entity.pdbx_description
1 polymer ?
#
loop_
_entity_poly.entity_id
_entity_poly.type
_entity_poly.pdbx_seq_one_letter_code
_entity_poly.pdbx_strand_id
1 'polypeptide(L)'
;MTSKLLENEKLLYDEERVDFAVYKSLPTIHAAGTVPGLHTIKLMITDRRVIIQGAILGGVQVTEFDLWYQGQSPTHDCDVLEVASSGKGQTGGEYLRLVARAREHGPLRSDVAEMYLYLNDAKRLAQMLNEAMRPQPAEWR
;
A
#
# COMPACT_ATOMS: atom_id res chain seq x y z
N MET A 1 -16.63 4.38 -5.68
CA MET A 1 -17.04 3.84 -4.37
C MET A 1 -15.91 4.16 -3.42
N THR A 2 -16.09 5.01 -2.43
CA THR A 2 -15.04 5.30 -1.44
C THR A 2 -14.71 3.99 -0.69
N SER A 3 -13.45 3.53 -0.63
CA SER A 3 -13.08 2.45 0.31
C SER A 3 -13.62 2.83 1.66
N LYS A 4 -14.61 2.07 2.13
CA LYS A 4 -15.14 2.28 3.47
C LYS A 4 -14.14 1.65 4.42
N LEU A 5 -13.65 2.47 5.35
CA LEU A 5 -13.04 1.94 6.56
C LEU A 5 -14.00 0.90 7.16
N LEU A 6 -13.45 -0.22 7.58
CA LEU A 6 -14.22 -1.26 8.25
C LEU A 6 -14.71 -0.79 9.60
N GLU A 7 -15.65 -1.51 10.18
CA GLU A 7 -16.16 -1.19 11.50
C GLU A 7 -15.02 -1.20 12.54
N ASN A 8 -14.90 -0.09 13.27
CA ASN A 8 -13.84 0.17 14.25
C ASN A 8 -12.41 0.22 13.67
N GLU A 9 -12.26 0.38 12.36
CA GLU A 9 -10.96 0.68 11.73
C GLU A 9 -10.66 2.18 11.91
N LYS A 10 -9.47 2.51 12.41
CA LYS A 10 -9.05 3.90 12.67
C LYS A 10 -8.09 4.37 11.59
N LEU A 11 -8.39 5.50 10.98
CA LEU A 11 -7.49 6.19 10.06
C LEU A 11 -6.37 6.88 10.85
N LEU A 12 -5.12 6.55 10.51
CA LEU A 12 -3.92 7.11 11.15
C LEU A 12 -3.26 8.17 10.26
N TYR A 13 -3.32 7.99 8.94
CA TYR A 13 -2.76 8.92 7.96
C TYR A 13 -3.58 8.88 6.67
N ASP A 14 -3.71 10.04 6.03
CA ASP A 14 -4.39 10.21 4.75
C ASP A 14 -3.62 11.22 3.90
N GLU A 15 -3.24 10.82 2.68
CA GLU A 15 -2.60 11.68 1.70
C GLU A 15 -3.25 11.51 0.34
N GLU A 16 -3.69 12.63 -0.23
CA GLU A 16 -4.18 12.69 -1.60
C GLU A 16 -3.06 13.16 -2.52
N ARG A 17 -2.99 12.59 -3.74
CA ARG A 17 -1.99 12.92 -4.77
C ARG A 17 -0.59 12.41 -4.46
N VAL A 18 -0.50 11.13 -4.15
CA VAL A 18 0.79 10.43 -4.11
C VAL A 18 1.24 10.09 -5.53
N ASP A 19 2.46 10.44 -5.90
CA ASP A 19 3.05 9.93 -7.14
C ASP A 19 3.40 8.45 -6.95
N PHE A 20 3.02 7.59 -7.89
CA PHE A 20 3.00 6.14 -7.65
C PHE A 20 3.58 5.36 -8.81
N ALA A 21 4.39 4.37 -8.46
CA ALA A 21 4.84 3.33 -9.37
C ALA A 21 4.62 1.95 -8.71
N VAL A 22 3.78 1.12 -9.33
CA VAL A 22 3.70 -0.31 -8.98
C VAL A 22 4.67 -1.08 -9.84
N TYR A 23 5.43 -1.97 -9.20
CA TYR A 23 6.19 -3.00 -9.88
C TYR A 23 5.68 -4.36 -9.40
N LYS A 24 4.81 -5.00 -10.18
CA LYS A 24 4.54 -6.43 -9.99
C LYS A 24 5.71 -7.22 -10.58
N SER A 25 6.27 -8.15 -9.81
CA SER A 25 7.27 -9.10 -10.32
C SER A 25 6.59 -10.13 -11.25
N LEU A 26 7.40 -10.73 -12.13
CA LEU A 26 7.04 -11.55 -13.31
C LEU A 26 6.01 -12.69 -13.07
N PRO A 27 5.30 -13.16 -14.13
CA PRO A 27 5.63 -12.99 -15.55
C PRO A 27 5.13 -11.69 -16.17
N THR A 28 4.37 -10.87 -15.46
CA THR A 28 3.78 -9.66 -16.03
C THR A 28 4.16 -8.42 -15.24
N ILE A 29 5.20 -7.74 -15.71
CA ILE A 29 5.61 -6.42 -15.22
C ILE A 29 4.53 -5.43 -15.66
N HIS A 30 3.59 -5.12 -14.77
CA HIS A 30 2.67 -4.01 -14.95
C HIS A 30 3.25 -2.80 -14.22
N ALA A 31 4.00 -1.97 -14.96
CA ALA A 31 4.36 -0.65 -14.49
C ALA A 31 3.14 0.27 -14.62
N ALA A 32 2.35 0.39 -13.56
CA ALA A 32 1.36 1.46 -13.46
C ALA A 32 2.09 2.70 -12.92
N GLY A 33 2.54 3.55 -13.84
CA GLY A 33 3.08 4.87 -13.49
C GLY A 33 1.96 5.91 -13.54
N THR A 34 1.89 6.79 -12.54
CA THR A 34 0.98 7.93 -12.58
C THR A 34 1.48 8.96 -13.59
N VAL A 35 0.66 9.27 -14.61
CA VAL A 35 0.86 10.49 -15.39
C VAL A 35 0.24 11.65 -14.60
N PRO A 36 1.02 12.66 -14.19
CA PRO A 36 0.51 13.80 -13.44
C PRO A 36 -0.68 14.45 -14.16
N GLY A 37 -1.77 14.70 -13.44
CA GLY A 37 -2.99 15.32 -13.97
C GLY A 37 -4.01 14.36 -14.61
N LEU A 38 -3.62 13.12 -14.93
CA LEU A 38 -4.53 12.07 -15.44
C LEU A 38 -4.89 11.04 -14.39
N HIS A 39 -3.99 10.79 -13.43
CA HIS A 39 -4.17 9.82 -12.37
C HIS A 39 -4.09 10.52 -11.00
N THR A 40 -4.99 10.17 -10.09
CA THR A 40 -4.89 10.55 -8.67
C THR A 40 -4.75 9.28 -7.86
N ILE A 41 -3.70 9.19 -7.07
CA ILE A 41 -3.52 8.12 -6.11
C ILE A 41 -3.71 8.68 -4.72
N LYS A 42 -4.44 7.93 -3.90
CA LYS A 42 -4.69 8.20 -2.51
C LYS A 42 -4.03 7.10 -1.67
N LEU A 43 -3.27 7.52 -0.65
CA LEU A 43 -2.66 6.63 0.33
C LEU A 43 -3.36 6.85 1.67
N MET A 44 -3.95 5.80 2.21
CA MET A 44 -4.51 5.79 3.56
C MET A 44 -3.78 4.74 4.38
N ILE A 45 -3.41 5.09 5.61
CA ILE A 45 -2.82 4.16 6.57
C ILE A 45 -3.77 4.07 7.76
N THR A 46 -4.16 2.86 8.12
CA THR A 46 -5.06 2.58 9.23
C THR A 46 -4.32 1.80 10.32
N ASP A 47 -5.02 1.53 11.42
CA ASP A 47 -4.55 0.64 12.49
C ASP A 47 -4.56 -0.85 12.08
N ARG A 48 -5.04 -1.20 10.87
CA ARG A 48 -5.14 -2.58 10.39
C ARG A 48 -4.46 -2.86 9.05
N ARG A 49 -4.37 -1.85 8.18
CA ARG A 49 -3.86 -2.02 6.80
C ARG A 49 -3.41 -0.70 6.19
N VAL A 50 -2.75 -0.82 5.04
CA VAL A 50 -2.47 0.28 4.12
C VAL A 50 -3.38 0.14 2.93
N ILE A 51 -4.08 1.22 2.58
CA ILE A 51 -5.01 1.26 1.44
C ILE A 51 -4.44 2.21 0.40
N ILE A 52 -4.31 1.73 -0.83
CA ILE A 52 -3.84 2.54 -1.97
C ILE A 52 -4.93 2.53 -3.02
N GLN A 53 -5.52 3.69 -3.29
CA GLN A 53 -6.56 3.83 -4.29
C GLN A 53 -6.02 4.60 -5.48
N GLY A 54 -6.19 4.05 -6.68
CA GLY A 54 -5.89 4.78 -7.91
C GLY A 54 -7.16 5.13 -8.68
N ALA A 55 -7.25 6.39 -9.09
CA ALA A 55 -8.30 6.90 -9.95
C ALA A 55 -7.73 7.51 -11.23
N ILE A 56 -8.47 7.39 -12.34
CA ILE A 56 -8.18 8.05 -13.62
C ILE A 56 -9.22 9.14 -13.91
N LEU A 57 -8.84 10.10 -14.77
CA LEU A 57 -9.72 11.02 -15.52
C LEU A 57 -11.02 11.42 -14.78
N GLY A 58 -10.93 12.42 -13.89
CA GLY A 58 -12.10 12.98 -13.21
C GLY A 58 -12.56 12.20 -11.97
N GLY A 59 -11.72 11.30 -11.43
CA GLY A 59 -11.98 10.62 -10.15
C GLY A 59 -12.58 9.22 -10.27
N VAL A 60 -12.57 8.61 -11.46
CA VAL A 60 -13.02 7.23 -11.65
C VAL A 60 -11.98 6.29 -11.06
N GLN A 61 -12.31 5.66 -9.94
CA GLN A 61 -11.44 4.67 -9.32
C GLN A 61 -11.28 3.44 -10.22
N VAL A 62 -10.03 3.06 -10.48
CA VAL A 62 -9.67 1.92 -11.35
C VAL A 62 -8.90 0.83 -10.64
N THR A 63 -8.30 1.14 -9.49
CA THR A 63 -7.53 0.17 -8.71
C THR A 63 -7.62 0.48 -7.23
N GLU A 64 -7.57 -0.57 -6.43
CA GLU A 64 -7.51 -0.54 -4.98
C GLU A 64 -6.59 -1.66 -4.51
N PHE A 65 -5.68 -1.34 -3.61
CA PHE A 65 -4.82 -2.32 -2.94
C PHE A 65 -5.01 -2.20 -1.44
N ASP A 66 -5.38 -3.30 -0.81
CA ASP A 66 -5.52 -3.43 0.63
C ASP A 66 -4.38 -4.31 1.16
N LEU A 67 -3.38 -3.68 1.77
CA LEU A 67 -2.18 -4.34 2.30
C LEU A 67 -2.32 -4.49 3.81
N TRP A 68 -2.70 -5.67 4.26
CA TRP A 68 -3.01 -5.95 5.67
C TRP A 68 -1.76 -6.13 6.51
N TYR A 69 -1.80 -5.66 7.76
CA TYR A 69 -0.79 -6.05 8.74
C TYR A 69 -0.98 -7.52 9.13
N GLN A 70 0.11 -8.18 9.50
CA GLN A 70 0.09 -9.59 9.87
C GLN A 70 -0.89 -9.85 11.02
N GLY A 71 -1.79 -10.81 10.84
CA GLY A 71 -2.78 -11.19 11.85
C GLY A 71 -4.00 -10.26 11.97
N GLN A 72 -4.04 -9.15 11.21
CA GLN A 72 -5.18 -8.21 11.21
C GLN A 72 -6.18 -8.47 10.08
N SER A 73 -5.86 -9.35 9.13
CA SER A 73 -6.73 -9.67 8.01
C SER A 73 -8.02 -10.39 8.45
N PRO A 74 -9.20 -9.98 7.95
CA PRO A 74 -10.47 -10.64 8.25
C PRO A 74 -10.63 -11.97 7.51
N THR A 75 -9.87 -12.17 6.43
CA THR A 75 -9.94 -13.35 5.56
C THR A 75 -8.54 -13.93 5.33
N HIS A 76 -8.49 -15.21 4.93
CA HIS A 76 -7.22 -15.88 4.63
C HIS A 76 -6.63 -15.49 3.27
N ASP A 77 -7.44 -14.96 2.36
CA ASP A 77 -7.04 -14.51 1.02
C ASP A 77 -6.92 -12.97 0.97
N CYS A 78 -5.83 -12.45 1.52
CA CYS A 78 -5.51 -11.03 1.51
C CYS A 78 -4.03 -10.82 1.22
N ASP A 79 -3.70 -9.66 0.66
CA ASP A 79 -2.31 -9.21 0.54
C ASP A 79 -1.83 -8.77 1.93
N VAL A 80 -0.72 -9.35 2.41
CA VAL A 80 -0.11 -9.00 3.69
C VAL A 80 1.12 -8.15 3.46
N LEU A 81 1.19 -6.99 4.11
CA LEU A 81 2.36 -6.11 4.07
C LEU A 81 3.51 -6.77 4.84
N GLU A 82 4.61 -7.06 4.15
CA GLU A 82 5.82 -7.67 4.71
C GLU A 82 6.92 -6.64 4.96
N VAL A 83 7.02 -5.61 4.11
CA VAL A 83 8.09 -4.62 4.17
C VAL A 83 7.53 -3.22 3.95
N ALA A 84 7.96 -2.29 4.80
CA ALA A 84 7.84 -0.86 4.58
C ALA A 84 9.21 -0.21 4.77
N SER A 85 9.77 0.40 3.74
CA SER A 85 11.06 1.09 3.83
C SER A 85 11.03 2.41 3.06
N SER A 86 11.90 3.34 3.43
CA SER A 86 12.07 4.59 2.67
C SER A 86 13.35 4.57 1.87
N GLY A 87 13.36 5.24 0.73
CA GLY A 87 14.56 5.47 -0.08
C GLY A 87 14.53 6.80 -0.83
N LYS A 88 15.53 7.00 -1.69
CA LYS A 88 15.64 8.17 -2.56
C LYS A 88 15.72 7.72 -4.01
N GLY A 89 14.88 8.32 -4.85
CA GLY A 89 14.93 8.15 -6.30
C GLY A 89 16.16 8.82 -6.91
N GLN A 90 16.44 8.51 -8.17
CA GLN A 90 17.61 9.04 -8.89
C GLN A 90 17.60 10.57 -9.01
N THR A 91 16.41 11.18 -9.01
CA THR A 91 16.19 12.64 -9.08
C THR A 91 16.16 13.31 -7.71
N GLY A 92 16.46 12.58 -6.63
CA GLY A 92 16.51 13.11 -5.26
C GLY A 92 15.18 13.12 -4.49
N GLY A 93 14.06 12.82 -5.14
CA GLY A 93 12.77 12.65 -4.48
C GLY A 93 12.75 11.44 -3.54
N GLU A 94 12.09 11.54 -2.39
CA GLU A 94 11.94 10.43 -1.46
C GLU A 94 10.81 9.49 -1.88
N TYR A 95 10.94 8.21 -1.56
CA TYR A 95 9.87 7.23 -1.78
C TYR A 95 9.67 6.31 -0.58
N LEU A 96 8.43 5.90 -0.36
CA LEU A 96 8.01 4.81 0.50
C LEU A 96 7.86 3.55 -0.37
N ARG A 97 8.67 2.54 -0.08
CA ARG A 97 8.60 1.21 -0.68
C ARG A 97 7.76 0.29 0.21
N LEU A 98 6.74 -0.31 -0.39
CA LEU A 98 5.89 -1.31 0.24
C LEU A 98 6.04 -2.64 -0.51
N VAL A 99 6.25 -3.72 0.23
CA VAL A 99 6.23 -5.09 -0.34
C VAL A 99 5.14 -5.86 0.38
N ALA A 100 4.21 -6.40 -0.40
CA ALA A 100 3.15 -7.24 0.11
C ALA A 100 3.15 -8.59 -0.60
N ARG A 101 2.71 -9.62 0.12
CA ARG A 101 2.56 -10.98 -0.40
C ARG A 101 1.09 -11.39 -0.44
N ALA A 102 0.65 -11.91 -1.57
CA ALA A 102 -0.66 -12.54 -1.71
C ALA A 102 -0.65 -13.90 -0.99
N ARG A 103 -1.68 -14.18 -0.17
CA ARG A 103 -1.79 -15.50 0.49
C ARG A 103 -2.32 -16.59 -0.44
N GLU A 104 -3.22 -16.28 -1.37
CA GLU A 104 -3.64 -17.19 -2.44
C GLU A 104 -3.43 -16.52 -3.81
N HIS A 105 -2.98 -17.32 -4.79
CA HIS A 105 -2.73 -16.84 -6.15
C HIS A 105 -3.48 -17.69 -7.18
N GLY A 106 -4.13 -17.01 -8.13
CA GLY A 106 -4.49 -17.62 -9.41
C GLY A 106 -3.25 -17.82 -10.29
N PRO A 107 -3.31 -18.67 -11.33
CA PRO A 107 -2.14 -19.04 -12.15
C PRO A 107 -1.48 -17.87 -12.93
N LEU A 108 -2.08 -16.68 -12.91
CA LEU A 108 -1.63 -15.49 -13.63
C LEU A 108 -1.23 -14.32 -12.70
N ARG A 109 -1.25 -14.50 -11.38
CA ARG A 109 -0.93 -13.45 -10.39
C ARG A 109 0.41 -13.75 -9.74
N SER A 110 1.31 -12.77 -9.66
CA SER A 110 2.53 -12.87 -8.86
C SER A 110 2.20 -12.83 -7.38
N ASP A 111 2.91 -13.65 -6.61
CA ASP A 111 2.81 -13.73 -5.15
C ASP A 111 3.22 -12.44 -4.46
N VAL A 112 4.00 -11.58 -5.13
CA VAL A 112 4.59 -10.39 -4.52
C VAL A 112 4.18 -9.14 -5.29
N ALA A 113 3.58 -8.20 -4.56
CA ALA A 113 3.32 -6.85 -5.00
C ALA A 113 4.36 -5.91 -4.38
N GLU A 114 5.14 -5.24 -5.22
CA GLU A 114 6.09 -4.24 -4.79
C GLU A 114 5.67 -2.87 -5.32
N MET A 115 5.64 -1.88 -4.43
CA MET A 115 5.09 -0.57 -4.70
C MET A 115 6.03 0.52 -4.21
N TYR A 116 6.18 1.57 -5.02
CA TYR A 116 6.99 2.74 -4.72
C TYR A 116 6.08 3.96 -4.78
N LEU A 117 5.86 4.57 -3.63
CA LEU A 117 5.06 5.78 -3.45
C LEU A 117 6.03 6.94 -3.24
N TYR A 118 6.06 7.91 -4.16
CA TYR A 118 6.93 9.09 -4.08
C TYR A 118 6.20 10.19 -3.32
N LEU A 119 6.74 10.56 -2.15
CA LEU A 119 6.16 11.59 -1.27
C LEU A 119 7.22 12.13 -0.30
N ASN A 120 7.00 13.34 0.21
CA ASN A 120 7.96 14.02 1.08
C ASN A 120 8.11 13.37 2.47
N ASP A 121 7.06 12.72 2.97
CA ASP A 121 7.02 12.12 4.31
C ASP A 121 7.43 10.63 4.34
N ALA A 122 8.03 10.13 3.25
CA ALA A 122 8.32 8.71 3.06
C ALA A 122 9.05 8.05 4.25
N LYS A 123 10.07 8.72 4.80
CA LYS A 123 10.82 8.21 5.96
C LYS A 123 9.97 8.06 7.21
N ARG A 124 9.14 9.07 7.50
CA ARG A 124 8.24 9.07 8.65
C ARG A 124 7.18 7.97 8.51
N LEU A 125 6.59 7.83 7.32
CA LEU A 125 5.60 6.79 7.07
C LEU A 125 6.20 5.39 7.15
N ALA A 126 7.42 5.18 6.64
CA ALA A 126 8.12 3.91 6.79
C ALA A 126 8.33 3.54 8.27
N GLN A 127 8.70 4.51 9.13
CA GLN A 127 8.84 4.27 10.57
C GLN A 127 7.50 3.88 11.21
N MET A 128 6.45 4.66 10.95
CA MET A 128 5.10 4.39 11.47
C MET A 128 4.58 3.01 11.05
N LEU A 129 4.78 2.61 9.78
CA LEU A 129 4.37 1.30 9.28
C LEU A 129 5.19 0.18 9.91
N ASN A 130 6.50 0.36 10.08
CA ASN A 130 7.32 -0.63 10.77
C ASN A 130 6.92 -0.82 12.23
N GLU A 131 6.44 0.22 12.90
CA GLU A 131 5.86 0.09 14.24
C GLU A 131 4.53 -0.66 14.22
N ALA A 132 3.64 -0.34 13.28
CA ALA A 132 2.35 -1.01 13.12
C ALA A 132 2.47 -2.49 12.73
N MET A 133 3.51 -2.86 11.97
CA MET A 133 3.79 -4.24 11.57
C MET A 133 4.47 -5.08 12.65
N ARG A 134 4.96 -4.48 13.75
CA ARG A 134 5.57 -5.27 14.83
C ARG A 134 4.51 -6.19 15.44
N PRO A 135 4.86 -7.46 15.75
CA PRO A 135 3.98 -8.32 16.52
C PRO A 135 3.62 -7.60 17.81
N GLN A 136 2.32 -7.38 18.06
CA GLN A 136 1.93 -6.93 19.39
C GLN A 136 2.36 -8.03 20.37
N PRO A 137 2.99 -7.68 21.50
CA PRO A 137 3.29 -8.67 22.52
C PRO A 137 1.98 -9.38 22.83
N ALA A 138 2.00 -10.71 22.82
CA ALA A 138 0.87 -11.49 23.25
C ALA A 138 0.53 -11.03 24.67
N GLU A 139 -0.51 -10.21 24.82
CA GLU A 139 -1.03 -9.90 26.13
C GLU A 139 -1.45 -11.25 26.72
N TRP A 140 -0.77 -11.65 27.79
CA TRP A 140 -1.06 -12.89 28.50
C TRP A 140 -2.52 -12.81 28.94
N ARG A 141 -3.38 -13.55 28.23
CA ARG A 141 -4.76 -13.83 28.64
C ARG A 141 -4.79 -15.10 29.45
#